data_AF-A0A444LAV0-F1
#
_entry.id   AF-A0A444LAV0-F1
#
_cell.length_a   1.000
_cell.length_b   1.000
_cell.length_c   1.000
_cell.angle_alpha   90.00
_cell.angle_beta   90.00
_cell.angle_gamma   90.00
#
_symmetry.space_group_name_H-M   'P 1'
#
loop_
_entity.id
_entity.type
_entity.pdbx_description
1 polymer ?
#
loop_
_entity_poly.entity_id
_entity_poly.type
_entity_poly.pdbx_seq_one_letter_code
_entity_poly.pdbx_strand_id
1 'polypeptide(L)'
;MHMLMVIVGGVIQLGVFLLFGKLWGSDATGPAMAAKLFIPVWLVLSIANLWVGVSYAGYSVRDELPILLVVFAVPAILAVVVIWQISRS
;
A
#
# COMPACT_ATOMS: atom_id res chain seq x y z
N MET A 1 9.45 -0.76 -17.38
CA MET A 1 9.20 -1.55 -16.16
C MET A 1 8.97 -0.60 -14.99
N HIS A 2 7.71 -0.35 -14.65
CA HIS A 2 7.31 0.75 -13.72
C HIS A 2 7.04 0.24 -12.30
N MET A 3 7.15 -1.07 -12.07
CA MET A 3 6.82 -1.76 -10.83
C MET A 3 7.49 -1.14 -9.59
N LEU A 4 8.80 -0.85 -9.68
CA LEU A 4 9.55 -0.23 -8.57
C LEU A 4 8.97 1.14 -8.20
N MET A 5 8.56 1.94 -9.19
CA MET A 5 7.97 3.27 -8.93
C MET A 5 6.63 3.14 -8.20
N VAL A 6 5.81 2.15 -8.57
CA VAL A 6 4.53 1.90 -7.90
C VAL A 6 4.75 1.45 -6.45
N ILE A 7 5.72 0.56 -6.21
CA ILE A 7 6.09 0.13 -4.85
C ILE A 7 6.56 1.33 -4.01
N VAL A 8 7.45 2.16 -4.56
CA VAL A 8 7.91 3.39 -3.90
C VAL A 8 6.75 4.33 -3.60
N GLY A 9 5.82 4.50 -4.56
CA GLY A 9 4.59 5.27 -4.35
C GLY A 9 3.75 4.73 -3.18
N GLY A 10 3.62 3.41 -3.06
CA GLY A 10 2.92 2.77 -1.95
C GLY A 10 3.60 2.99 -0.60
N VAL A 11 4.93 2.94 -0.56
CA VAL A 11 5.69 3.25 0.68
C VAL A 11 5.51 4.72 1.08
N ILE A 12 5.57 5.64 0.11
CA ILE A 12 5.32 7.06 0.35
C ILE A 12 3.90 7.26 0.89
N GLN A 13 2.90 6.64 0.27
CA GLN A 13 1.51 6.71 0.72
C GLN A 13 1.32 6.15 2.13
N LEU A 14 1.98 5.04 2.48
CA LEU A 14 2.00 4.54 3.85
C LEU A 14 2.56 5.59 4.82
N GLY A 15 3.68 6.23 4.45
CA GLY A 15 4.26 7.35 5.23
C GLY A 15 3.28 8.49 5.45
N VAL A 16 2.50 8.85 4.42
CA VAL A 16 1.44 9.87 4.51
C VAL A 16 0.36 9.42 5.51
N PHE A 17 -0.17 8.20 5.39
CA PHE A 17 -1.17 7.68 6.32
C PHE A 17 -0.65 7.72 7.76
N LEU A 18 0.58 7.27 8.00
CA LEU A 18 1.20 7.31 9.33
C LEU A 18 1.35 8.73 9.87
N LEU A 19 1.76 9.68 9.02
CA LEU A 19 1.86 11.09 9.39
C LEU A 19 0.51 11.67 9.81
N PHE A 20 -0.55 11.38 9.04
CA PHE A 20 -1.91 11.80 9.39
C PHE A 20 -2.38 11.15 10.69
N GLY A 21 -2.15 9.85 10.86
CA GLY A 21 -2.47 9.14 12.11
C GLY A 21 -1.73 9.73 13.32
N LYS A 22 -0.52 10.25 13.13
CA LYS A 22 0.27 10.92 14.18
C LYS A 22 -0.22 12.33 14.49
N LEU A 23 -0.56 13.11 13.46
CA LEU A 23 -0.92 14.52 13.60
C LEU A 23 -2.37 14.73 14.07
N TRP A 24 -3.29 13.82 13.74
CA TRP A 24 -4.71 13.91 14.07
C TRP A 24 -5.20 12.81 15.03
N GLY A 25 -4.36 11.84 15.40
CA GLY A 25 -4.70 10.83 16.40
C GLY A 25 -4.62 11.40 17.83
N SER A 26 -5.51 10.94 18.72
CA SER A 26 -5.51 11.35 20.12
C SER A 26 -4.33 10.75 20.91
N ASP A 27 -3.87 9.56 20.52
CA ASP A 27 -2.88 8.75 21.24
C ASP A 27 -2.01 7.92 20.28
N ALA A 28 -1.09 7.10 20.82
CA ALA A 28 -0.23 6.18 20.06
C ALA A 28 -0.99 5.19 19.15
N THR A 29 -2.30 5.07 19.32
CA THR A 29 -3.20 4.24 18.50
C THR A 29 -3.52 4.85 17.12
N GLY A 30 -3.37 6.16 16.95
CA GLY A 30 -3.68 6.88 15.71
C GLY A 30 -2.90 6.38 14.49
N PRO A 31 -1.55 6.32 14.56
CA PRO A 31 -0.73 5.77 13.48
C PRO A 31 -1.05 4.29 13.16
N ALA A 32 -1.37 3.47 14.16
CA ALA A 32 -1.74 2.08 13.94
C ALA A 32 -3.08 1.93 13.19
N MET A 33 -4.07 2.77 13.51
CA MET A 33 -5.33 2.82 12.78
C MET A 33 -5.12 3.28 11.33
N ALA A 34 -4.30 4.32 11.12
CA ALA A 34 -3.99 4.79 9.78
C ALA A 34 -3.29 3.72 8.93
N ALA A 35 -2.31 2.99 9.50
CA ALA A 35 -1.67 1.88 8.80
C ALA A 35 -2.65 0.75 8.43
N LYS A 36 -3.68 0.49 9.25
CA LYS A 36 -4.74 -0.47 8.91
C LYS A 36 -5.60 0.02 7.75
N LEU A 37 -5.95 1.31 7.71
CA LEU A 37 -6.72 1.92 6.62
C LEU A 37 -5.92 2.01 5.32
N PHE A 38 -4.60 2.12 5.40
CA PHE A 38 -3.74 2.10 4.22
C PHE A 38 -3.90 0.82 3.40
N ILE A 39 -4.02 -0.36 4.04
CA ILE A 39 -4.07 -1.66 3.35
C ILE A 39 -5.22 -1.76 2.33
N PRO A 40 -6.50 -1.53 2.69
CA PRO A 40 -7.59 -1.58 1.71
C PRO A 40 -7.49 -0.47 0.65
N VAL A 41 -7.00 0.71 1.01
CA VAL A 41 -6.79 1.79 0.03
C VAL A 41 -5.71 1.40 -0.99
N TRP A 42 -4.60 0.83 -0.52
CA TRP A 42 -3.52 0.36 -1.38
C TRP A 42 -3.94 -0.80 -2.27
N LEU A 43 -4.80 -1.70 -1.77
CA LEU A 43 -5.38 -2.76 -2.57
C LEU A 43 -6.16 -2.21 -3.77
N VAL A 44 -7.02 -1.22 -3.54
CA VAL A 44 -7.79 -0.56 -4.61
C VAL A 44 -6.86 0.09 -5.64
N LEU A 45 -5.82 0.80 -5.20
CA LEU A 45 -4.85 1.44 -6.10
C LEU A 45 -4.02 0.42 -6.88
N SER A 46 -3.66 -0.70 -6.26
CA SER A 46 -2.93 -1.79 -6.92
C SER A 46 -3.80 -2.45 -8.00
N ILE A 47 -5.09 -2.67 -7.74
CA ILE A 47 -6.05 -3.18 -8.73
C ILE A 47 -6.24 -2.16 -9.86
N ALA A 48 -6.33 -0.87 -9.57
CA ALA A 48 -6.40 0.16 -10.59
C ALA A 48 -5.14 0.16 -11.48
N ASN A 49 -3.96 -0.04 -10.89
CA ASN A 49 -2.71 -0.16 -11.65
C ASN A 49 -2.71 -1.39 -12.59
N LEU A 50 -3.23 -2.53 -12.13
CA LEU A 50 -3.45 -3.72 -12.99
C LEU A 50 -4.43 -3.38 -14.13
N TRP A 51 -5.55 -2.74 -13.82
CA TRP A 51 -6.55 -2.41 -14.83
C TRP A 51 -5.95 -1.50 -15.91
N VAL A 52 -5.12 -0.53 -15.54
CA VAL A 52 -4.43 0.33 -16.50
C VAL A 52 -3.50 -0.48 -17.41
N GLY A 53 -2.72 -1.41 -16.88
CA GLY A 53 -1.83 -2.26 -17.67
C GLY A 53 -2.57 -3.17 -18.65
N VAL A 54 -3.66 -3.79 -18.22
CA VAL A 54 -4.50 -4.63 -19.09
C VAL A 54 -5.24 -3.81 -20.16
N SER A 55 -5.90 -2.71 -19.78
CA SER A 55 -6.78 -1.97 -20.70
C SER A 55 -6.04 -1.00 -21.62
N TYR A 56 -4.88 -0.48 -21.22
CA TYR A 56 -4.18 0.55 -22.00
C TYR A 56 -2.82 0.09 -22.53
N ALA A 57 -2.13 -0.85 -21.87
CA ALA A 57 -0.86 -1.39 -22.36
C ALA A 57 -1.02 -2.70 -23.13
N GLY A 58 -2.21 -3.31 -23.13
CA GLY A 58 -2.53 -4.50 -23.92
C GLY A 58 -1.97 -5.81 -23.36
N TYR A 59 -1.55 -5.83 -22.09
CA TYR A 59 -1.09 -7.06 -21.42
C TYR A 59 -2.26 -7.96 -21.01
N SER A 60 -2.02 -9.27 -20.93
CA SER A 60 -2.99 -10.21 -20.39
C SER A 60 -3.09 -10.09 -18.87
N VAL A 61 -4.29 -10.30 -18.32
CA VAL A 61 -4.51 -10.38 -16.86
C VAL A 61 -3.57 -11.40 -16.21
N ARG A 62 -3.29 -12.52 -16.88
CA ARG A 62 -2.39 -13.56 -16.34
C ARG A 62 -0.95 -13.09 -16.21
N ASP A 63 -0.50 -12.23 -17.11
CA ASP A 63 0.87 -11.72 -17.11
C ASP A 63 1.05 -10.64 -16.03
N GLU A 64 -0.01 -9.88 -15.74
CA GLU A 64 0.05 -8.80 -14.75
C GLU A 64 -0.39 -9.21 -13.33
N LEU A 65 -1.08 -10.35 -13.15
CA LEU A 65 -1.45 -10.84 -11.82
C LEU A 65 -0.24 -11.02 -10.87
N PRO A 66 0.89 -11.62 -11.28
CA PRO A 66 2.10 -11.66 -10.45
C PRO A 66 2.63 -10.27 -10.09
N ILE A 67 2.49 -9.30 -11.01
CA ILE A 67 2.91 -7.90 -10.78
C ILE A 67 2.02 -7.27 -9.72
N LEU A 68 0.71 -7.44 -9.81
CA LEU A 68 -0.25 -6.99 -8.79
C LEU A 68 0.13 -7.54 -7.41
N LEU A 69 0.43 -8.85 -7.32
CA LEU A 69 0.79 -9.48 -6.05
C LEU A 69 2.03 -8.83 -5.43
N VAL A 70 3.08 -8.59 -6.21
CA VAL A 70 4.31 -7.95 -5.69
C VAL A 70 4.05 -6.49 -5.29
N VAL A 71 3.36 -5.73 -6.15
CA VAL A 71 3.04 -4.31 -5.93
C VAL A 71 2.15 -4.12 -4.70
N PHE A 72 1.21 -5.02 -4.46
CA PHE A 72 0.36 -5.00 -3.27
C PHE A 72 1.10 -5.50 -2.03
N ALA A 73 1.75 -6.68 -2.12
CA ALA A 73 2.30 -7.36 -0.96
C ALA A 73 3.42 -6.58 -0.28
N VAL A 74 4.33 -5.96 -1.05
CA VAL A 74 5.49 -5.27 -0.45
C VAL A 74 5.05 -4.12 0.48
N PRO A 75 4.22 -3.15 0.04
CA PRO A 75 3.75 -2.09 0.93
C PRO A 75 2.79 -2.60 2.02
N ALA A 76 1.97 -3.62 1.73
CA ALA A 76 1.08 -4.21 2.74
C ALA A 76 1.85 -4.88 3.88
N ILE A 77 2.92 -5.63 3.58
CA ILE A 77 3.80 -6.24 4.58
C ILE A 77 4.45 -5.14 5.43
N LEU A 78 4.94 -4.06 4.81
CA LEU A 78 5.50 -2.93 5.56
C LEU A 78 4.47 -2.31 6.52
N ALA A 79 3.22 -2.13 6.07
CA ALA A 79 2.15 -1.64 6.94
C ALA A 79 1.90 -2.58 8.13
N VAL A 80 1.88 -3.90 7.90
CA VAL A 80 1.73 -4.91 8.98
C VAL A 80 2.89 -4.85 9.96
N VAL A 81 4.13 -4.73 9.48
CA VAL A 81 5.32 -4.59 10.34
C VAL A 81 5.22 -3.33 11.20
N VAL A 82 4.79 -2.21 10.62
CA VAL A 82 4.61 -0.95 11.36
C VAL A 82 3.52 -1.09 12.43
N ILE A 83 2.36 -1.68 12.09
CA ILE A 83 1.29 -1.95 13.06
C ILE A 83 1.83 -2.79 14.23
N TRP A 84 2.60 -3.84 13.94
CA TRP A 84 3.16 -4.71 14.96
C TRP A 84 4.20 -4.00 15.84
N GLN A 85 5.03 -3.12 15.28
CA GLN A 85 5.98 -2.32 16.06
C GLN A 85 5.26 -1.36 17.00
N ILE A 86 4.25 -0.64 16.50
CA ILE A 86 3.46 0.30 17.32
C ILE A 86 2.72 -0.44 18.44
N SER A 87 2.18 -1.63 18.16
CA SER A 87 1.44 -2.43 19.16
C SER A 87 2.32 -2.98 20.30
N ARG A 88 3.65 -2.93 20.15
CA ARG A 88 4.61 -3.35 21.18
C ARG A 88 5.24 -2.19 21.95
N SER A 89 4.88 -0.95 21.60
CA SER A 89 5.35 0.29 22.24
C SER A 89 4.39 0.72 23.32
#